data_AF-A0A7D6CRQ3-F1
#
_entry.id   AF-A0A7D6CRQ3-F1
#
_cell.length_a   1.000
_cell.length_b   1.000
_cell.length_c   1.000
_cell.angle_alpha   90.00
_cell.angle_beta   90.00
_cell.angle_gamma   90.00
#
_symmetry.space_group_name_H-M   'P 1'
#
loop_
_entity.id
_entity.type
_entity.pdbx_description
1 polymer ?
#
loop_
_entity_poly.entity_id
_entity_poly.type
_entity_poly.pdbx_seq_one_letter_code
_entity_poly.pdbx_strand_id
1 'polypeptide(L)' 'MSRSSPSDDIVIEPDHSRLADGQPLDRVTFRATDEQLAALESLVDADIYHSRSEALRAGVQQLLERHRESETDRDDQ' A
#
# COMPACT_ATOMS: atom_id res chain seq x y z
N MET A 1 -22.96 33.29 -28.28
CA MET A 1 -22.20 32.34 -29.10
C MET A 1 -21.19 31.64 -28.22
N SER A 2 -21.24 30.31 -28.22
CA SER A 2 -20.59 29.39 -27.29
C SER A 2 -19.06 29.48 -27.36
N ARG A 3 -18.40 29.50 -26.19
CA ARG A 3 -16.99 29.14 -26.06
C ARG A 3 -16.93 27.88 -25.22
N SER A 4 -16.61 26.77 -25.88
CA SER A 4 -16.42 25.46 -25.28
C SER A 4 -15.23 25.51 -24.32
N SER A 5 -15.45 25.08 -23.08
CA SER A 5 -14.35 24.75 -22.16
C SER A 5 -13.70 23.45 -22.62
N PRO A 6 -12.36 23.32 -22.58
CA PRO A 6 -11.71 22.06 -22.91
C PRO A 6 -12.07 21.03 -21.83
N SER A 7 -12.48 19.84 -22.28
CA SER A 7 -12.58 18.67 -21.43
C SER A 7 -11.18 18.35 -20.92
N ASP A 8 -10.93 18.70 -19.66
CA ASP A 8 -9.79 18.22 -18.90
C ASP A 8 -10.01 16.72 -18.72
N ASP A 9 -9.21 15.93 -19.43
CA ASP A 9 -9.17 14.48 -19.32
C ASP A 9 -8.52 14.19 -17.96
N ILE A 10 -9.34 14.20 -16.91
CA ILE A 10 -8.91 13.85 -15.56
C ILE A 10 -8.53 12.39 -15.61
N VAL A 11 -7.24 12.12 -15.78
CA VAL A 11 -6.63 10.82 -15.51
C VAL A 11 -6.93 10.55 -14.03
N ILE A 12 -7.93 9.72 -13.77
CA ILE A 12 -8.25 9.25 -12.43
C ILE A 12 -7.09 8.32 -12.06
N GLU A 13 -6.04 8.87 -11.45
CA GLU A 13 -5.04 8.05 -10.79
C GLU A 13 -5.77 7.13 -9.81
N PRO A 14 -5.40 5.84 -9.75
CA PRO A 14 -6.01 4.92 -8.82
C PRO A 14 -5.86 5.49 -7.40
N ASP A 15 -6.98 5.68 -6.72
CA ASP A 15 -6.96 6.20 -5.35
C ASP A 15 -6.42 5.12 -4.42
N HIS A 16 -5.09 5.12 -4.23
CA HIS A 16 -4.35 4.19 -3.36
C HIS A 16 -4.79 4.25 -1.88
N SER A 17 -5.65 5.22 -1.53
CA SER A 17 -6.24 5.40 -0.21
C SER A 17 -7.47 4.52 0.04
N ARG A 18 -7.97 3.83 -0.99
CA ARG A 18 -9.16 2.96 -0.92
C ARG A 18 -8.79 1.52 -1.29
N LEU A 19 -9.48 0.56 -0.69
CA LEU A 19 -9.42 -0.84 -1.15
C LEU A 19 -10.04 -0.97 -2.55
N ALA A 20 -9.77 -2.09 -3.23
CA ALA A 20 -10.38 -2.40 -4.52
C ALA A 20 -11.92 -2.33 -4.49
N ASP A 21 -12.54 -2.55 -3.32
CA ASP A 21 -13.98 -2.49 -3.09
C ASP A 21 -14.49 -1.08 -2.71
N GLY A 22 -13.64 -0.05 -2.79
CA GLY A 22 -13.99 1.34 -2.50
C GLY A 22 -14.10 1.67 -1.00
N GLN A 23 -13.84 0.72 -0.10
CA GLN A 23 -13.83 0.98 1.34
C GLN A 23 -12.59 1.79 1.75
N PRO A 24 -12.75 2.77 2.67
CA PRO A 24 -11.63 3.51 3.22
C PRO A 24 -10.77 2.61 4.10
N LEU A 25 -9.46 2.88 4.12
CA LEU A 25 -8.51 2.15 4.96
C LEU A 25 -8.53 2.68 6.39
N ASP A 26 -8.45 1.77 7.36
CA ASP A 26 -8.23 2.13 8.77
C ASP A 26 -6.83 2.72 8.96
N ARG A 27 -6.77 3.85 9.67
CA ARG A 27 -5.52 4.55 9.95
C ARG A 27 -5.04 4.24 11.35
N VAL A 28 -3.85 3.67 11.44
CA VAL A 28 -3.15 3.40 12.71
C VAL A 28 -1.85 4.19 12.78
N THR A 29 -1.45 4.54 14.00
CA THR A 29 -0.16 5.19 14.27
C THR A 29 0.66 4.29 15.18
N PHE A 30 1.92 4.05 14.82
CA PHE A 30 2.85 3.27 15.62
C PHE A 30 4.21 3.99 15.67
N ARG A 31 5.08 3.55 16.57
CA ARG A 31 6.45 4.06 16.67
C ARG A 31 7.40 3.13 15.92
N ALA A 32 8.27 3.71 15.11
CA ALA A 32 9.36 3.03 14.42
C ALA A 32 10.69 3.65 14.86
N THR A 33 11.79 2.92 14.67
CA THR A 33 13.12 3.53 14.75
C THR A 33 13.37 4.40 13.51
N ASP A 34 14.31 5.34 13.63
CA ASP A 34 14.70 6.19 12.48
C ASP A 34 15.23 5.35 11.31
N GLU A 35 15.94 4.25 11.62
CA GLU A 35 16.43 3.29 10.62
C GLU A 35 15.27 2.60 9.87
N GLN A 36 14.24 2.15 10.59
CA GLN A 36 13.06 1.52 9.98
C GLN A 36 12.28 2.52 9.11
N LEU A 37 12.18 3.78 9.55
CA LEU A 37 11.53 4.83 8.79
C LEU A 37 12.31 5.14 7.50
N ALA A 38 13.64 5.27 7.60
CA ALA A 38 14.50 5.51 6.45
C ALA A 38 14.44 4.34 5.43
N ALA A 39 14.38 3.10 5.91
CA ALA A 39 14.19 1.93 5.05
C ALA A 39 12.87 2.01 4.26
N LEU A 40 11.75 2.33 4.92
CA LEU A 40 10.46 2.52 4.23
C LEU A 40 10.49 3.69 3.24
N GLU A 41 11.17 4.78 3.56
CA GLU A 41 11.32 5.94 2.67
C GLU A 41 12.13 5.59 1.43
N SER A 42 13.23 4.84 1.58
CA SER A 42 14.04 4.41 0.44
C SER A 42 13.28 3.53 -0.57
N LEU A 43 12.28 2.77 -0.11
CA LEU A 43 11.43 1.97 -1.00
C LEU A 43 10.46 2.84 -1.80
N VAL A 44 10.01 3.96 -1.24
CA VAL A 44 9.17 4.94 -1.94
C VAL A 44 10.02 5.76 -2.90
N ASP A 45 11.19 6.21 -2.47
CA ASP A 45 12.12 6.98 -3.30
C ASP A 45 12.63 6.17 -4.50
N ALA A 46 12.73 4.84 -4.36
CA ALA A 46 13.06 3.92 -5.45
C ALA A 46 11.88 3.58 -6.37
N ASP A 47 10.70 4.19 -6.16
CA ASP A 47 9.46 3.96 -6.91
C ASP A 47 8.98 2.49 -6.87
N ILE A 48 9.37 1.75 -5.83
CA ILE A 48 8.93 0.36 -5.61
C ILE A 48 7.51 0.33 -5.03
N TYR A 49 7.18 1.31 -4.18
CA TYR A 49 5.84 1.51 -3.63
C TYR A 49 5.46 2.98 -3.70
N HIS A 50 4.18 3.29 -3.91
CA HIS A 50 3.70 4.68 -4.02
C HIS A 50 3.69 5.41 -2.67
N SER A 51 3.62 4.66 -1.57
CA SER A 51 3.62 5.25 -0.22
C SER A 51 4.20 4.34 0.84
N ARG A 52 4.64 4.95 1.96
CA ARG A 52 5.11 4.21 3.15
C ARG A 52 4.04 3.26 3.70
N SER A 53 2.77 3.66 3.66
CA SER A 53 1.65 2.84 4.12
C SER A 53 1.38 1.64 3.20
N GLU A 54 1.65 1.76 1.90
CA GLU A 54 1.59 0.64 0.97
C GLU A 54 2.73 -0.36 1.22
N ALA A 55 3.97 0.12 1.32
CA ALA A 55 5.13 -0.72 1.63
C ALA A 55 4.93 -1.52 2.93
N LEU A 56 4.40 -0.86 3.97
CA LEU A 56 4.13 -1.52 5.25
C LEU A 56 3.02 -2.58 5.15
N ARG A 57 1.94 -2.29 4.41
CA ARG A 57 0.88 -3.28 4.16
C ARG A 57 1.42 -4.50 3.42
N ALA A 58 2.23 -4.29 2.38
CA ALA A 58 2.86 -5.38 1.64
C ALA A 58 3.76 -6.24 2.54
N GLY A 59 4.57 -5.62 3.40
CA GLY A 59 5.42 -6.34 4.35
C GLY A 59 4.62 -7.16 5.37
N VAL A 60 3.53 -6.60 5.92
CA VAL A 60 2.62 -7.33 6.83
C VAL A 60 1.96 -8.50 6.11
N GLN A 61 1.48 -8.30 4.87
CA GLN A 61 0.85 -9.35 4.09
C GLN A 61 1.82 -10.51 3.84
N GLN A 62 3.06 -10.22 3.44
CA GLN A 62 4.08 -11.24 3.23
C GLN A 62 4.40 -12.03 4.50
N LEU A 63 4.43 -11.36 5.67
CA LEU A 63 4.65 -12.04 6.95
C LEU A 63 3.50 -13.00 7.28
N LEU A 64 2.25 -12.58 7.04
CA LEU A 64 1.07 -13.40 7.28
C LEU A 64 0.99 -14.61 6.33
N GLU A 65 1.37 -14.43 5.06
CA GLU A 65 1.44 -15.51 4.07
C GLU A 65 2.45 -16.58 4.50
N ARG A 66 3.67 -16.17 4.87
CA ARG A 66 4.71 -17.09 5.36
C ARG A 66 4.29 -17.85 6.62
N HIS A 67 3.53 -17.21 7.51
CA HIS A 67 3.01 -17.87 8.70
C HIS A 67 2.02 -18.98 8.35
N ARG A 68 1.07 -18.71 7.45
CA ARG A 68 0.08 -19.70 7.01
C ARG A 68 0.75 -20.91 6.35
N GLU A 69 1.74 -20.68 5.49
CA GLU A 69 2.52 -21.75 4.87
C GLU A 69 3.20 -22.65 5.91
N SER A 70 3.71 -22.05 6.98
CA SER A 70 4.37 -22.78 8.09
C SER A 70 3.40 -23.57 8.97
N GLU A 71 2.13 -23.17 9.04
CA GLU A 71 1.09 -23.90 9.78
C GLU A 71 0.56 -25.08 8.97
N THR A 72 0.32 -24.90 7.66
CA THR A 72 -0.14 -25.98 6.78
C THR A 72 0.87 -27.13 6.73
N ASP A 73 2.17 -26.85 6.67
CA ASP A 73 3.23 -27.88 6.68
C ASP A 73 3.34 -28.68 8.00
N ARG A 74 2.73 -28.18 9.08
CA ARG A 74 2.66 -28.87 10.37
C ARG A 74 1.42 -29.74 10.53
N ASP A 75 0.32 -29.39 9.85
CA ASP A 75 -0.94 -30.14 9.90
C ASP A 75 -0.94 -31.35 8.94
N ASP A 76 -0.06 -31.35 7.92
CA ASP A 76 0.12 -32.44 6.95
C ASP A 76 1.15 -33.52 7.38
N GLN A 77 1.70 -33.45 8.60
CA GLN A 77 2.62 -34.44 9.21
C GLN A 77 1.96 -35.24 10.35
#